data_AF-A0AAD5QQ96-F1
#
_entry.id   AF-A0AAD5QQ96-F1
#
_cell.length_a   1.000
_cell.length_b   1.000
_cell.length_c   1.000
_cell.angle_alpha   90.00
_cell.angle_beta   90.00
_cell.angle_gamma   90.00
#
_symmetry.space_group_name_H-M   'P 1'
#
loop_
_entity.id
_entity.type
_entity.pdbx_description
1 polymer ?
#
loop_
_entity_poly.entity_id
_entity_poly.type
_entity_poly.pdbx_seq_one_letter_code
_entity_poly.pdbx_strand_id
1 'polypeptide(L)' 'MVPRIYHVNWFRRDANNKFLWPGYGENIRVIDWIVRRLDGESDIGIETPIGIVPKKVGPDLPPEIRAEMDAQEERINKAA' A
#
# COMPACT_ATOMS: atom_id res chain seq x y z
N MET A 1 20.23 -13.09 11.60
CA MET A 1 18.89 -12.52 11.32
C MET A 1 19.06 -11.52 10.18
N VAL A 2 18.20 -11.55 9.15
CA VAL A 2 18.31 -10.62 8.00
C VAL A 2 17.14 -9.62 8.05
N PRO A 3 17.38 -8.33 7.75
CA PRO A 3 16.31 -7.34 7.68
C PRO A 3 15.25 -7.71 6.63
N ARG A 4 13.99 -7.40 6.92
CA ARG A 4 12.92 -7.45 5.91
C ARG A 4 13.04 -6.24 4.99
N ILE A 5 12.75 -6.44 3.71
CA ILE A 5 12.79 -5.39 2.69
C ILE A 5 11.35 -5.03 2.33
N TYR A 6 11.08 -3.73 2.27
CA TYR A 6 9.78 -3.18 1.87
C TYR A 6 9.97 -2.21 0.71
N HIS A 7 9.06 -2.29 -0.26
CA HIS A 7 8.99 -1.35 -1.37
C HIS A 7 7.82 -0.39 -1.16
N VAL A 8 8.08 0.92 -1.27
CA VAL A 8 7.08 1.98 -1.04
C VAL A 8 7.07 2.94 -2.21
N ASN A 9 5.87 3.42 -2.57
CA ASN A 9 5.70 4.44 -3.61
C ASN A 9 4.82 5.59 -3.10
N TRP A 10 5.47 6.67 -2.65
CA TRP A 10 4.80 7.87 -2.15
C TRP A 10 4.23 8.77 -3.24
N PHE A 11 4.63 8.55 -4.49
CA PHE A 11 4.40 9.47 -5.60
C PHE A 11 3.41 8.91 -6.62
N ARG A 12 2.65 7.89 -6.24
CA ARG A 12 1.63 7.30 -7.11
C ARG A 12 0.59 8.36 -7.49
N ARG A 13 0.21 8.38 -8.76
CA ARG A 13 -0.77 9.33 -9.32
C ARG A 13 -1.99 8.64 -9.86
N ASP A 14 -3.13 9.33 -9.80
CA ASP A 14 -4.38 8.94 -10.46
C ASP A 14 -4.34 9.22 -11.98
N ALA A 15 -5.43 8.90 -12.67
CA ALA A 15 -5.59 9.20 -14.10
C ALA A 15 -5.57 10.72 -14.42
N ASN A 16 -5.81 11.57 -13.43
CA ASN A 16 -5.82 13.03 -13.55
C ASN A 16 -4.49 13.68 -13.11
N ASN A 17 -3.42 12.89 -12.94
CA ASN A 17 -2.10 13.35 -12.48
C ASN A 17 -2.07 13.91 -11.04
N LYS A 18 -3.09 13.66 -10.22
CA LYS A 18 -3.10 14.00 -8.79
C LYS A 18 -2.42 12.92 -7.98
N PHE A 19 -1.70 13.32 -6.94
CA PHE A 19 -1.09 12.36 -6.02
C PHE A 19 -2.18 11.61 -5.24
N LEU A 20 -2.05 10.28 -5.19
CA LEU A 20 -2.96 9.43 -4.44
C LEU A 20 -2.68 9.43 -2.93
N TRP A 21 -1.47 9.81 -2.55
CA TRP A 21 -1.04 9.83 -1.15
C TRP A 21 -0.63 11.25 -0.76
N PRO A 22 -1.09 11.76 0.41
CA PRO A 22 -0.75 13.12 0.87
C PRO A 22 0.75 13.32 1.13
N GLY A 23 1.49 12.25 1.47
CA GLY A 23 2.93 12.31 1.68
C GLY A 23 3.36 13.00 2.98
N TYR A 24 4.62 13.41 3.03
CA TYR A 24 5.22 14.12 4.18
C TYR A 24 5.05 13.37 5.51
N GLY A 25 4.51 14.02 6.54
CA GLY A 25 4.27 13.43 7.86
C GLY A 25 3.33 12.23 7.82
N GLU A 26 2.41 12.17 6.86
CA GLU A 26 1.45 11.06 6.75
C GLU A 26 2.13 9.74 6.41
N ASN A 27 3.36 9.77 5.86
CA ASN A 27 4.16 8.56 5.62
C ASN A 27 4.38 7.71 6.88
N ILE A 28 4.29 8.31 8.07
CA ILE A 28 4.39 7.58 9.34
C ILE A 28 3.35 6.45 9.45
N ARG A 29 2.18 6.60 8.82
CA ARG A 29 1.13 5.58 8.82
C ARG A 29 1.56 4.29 8.11
N VAL A 30 2.35 4.41 7.05
CA VAL A 30 2.89 3.25 6.33
C VAL A 30 4.06 2.64 7.09
N ILE A 31 4.88 3.45 7.75
CA ILE A 31 5.94 2.95 8.63
C ILE A 31 5.35 2.21 9.85
N ASP A 32 4.29 2.73 10.47
CA ASP A 32 3.55 2.06 11.55
C ASP A 32 3.05 0.67 11.09
N TRP A 33 2.48 0.57 9.89
CA TRP A 33 2.07 -0.71 9.33
C TRP A 33 3.24 -1.68 9.13
N ILE A 34 4.41 -1.20 8.70
CA ILE A 34 5.62 -2.02 8.58
C ILE A 34 6.04 -2.55 9.95
N VAL A 35 6.04 -1.72 10.99
CA VAL A 35 6.40 -2.13 12.36
C VAL A 35 5.42 -3.21 12.87
N ARG A 36 4.11 -2.98 12.74
CA ARG A 36 3.08 -3.96 13.12
C ARG A 36 3.21 -5.29 12.38
N ARG A 37 3.64 -5.27 11.11
CA ARG A 37 3.97 -6.47 10.33
C ARG A 37 5.19 -7.20 10.87
N LEU A 38 6.21 -6.49 11.36
CA LEU A 38 7.39 -7.08 11.98
C LEU A 38 7.07 -7.69 13.34
N ASP A 39 6.16 -7.08 14.09
CA ASP A 39 5.67 -7.57 15.39
C ASP A 39 4.72 -8.77 15.26
N GLY A 40 4.36 -9.16 14.04
CA GLY A 40 3.58 -10.36 13.76
C GLY A 40 2.08 -10.19 13.93
N GLU A 41 1.57 -8.95 13.85
CA GLU A 41 0.12 -8.73 13.88
C GLU A 41 -0.56 -9.45 12.71
N SER A 42 -1.57 -10.25 13.05
CA SER A 42 -2.30 -11.06 12.08
C SER A 42 -3.32 -10.22 11.32
N ASP A 43 -3.68 -10.67 10.12
CA ASP A 43 -4.79 -10.11 9.35
C ASP A 43 -4.64 -8.66 8.84
N ILE A 44 -3.46 -8.03 8.92
CA ILE A 44 -3.25 -6.64 8.44
C ILE A 44 -2.73 -6.53 7.00
N GLY A 45 -2.48 -7.66 6.32
CA GLY A 45 -1.99 -7.70 4.93
C GLY A 45 -2.66 -8.77 4.06
N ILE A 46 -2.55 -8.62 2.75
CA ILE A 46 -3.03 -9.53 1.71
C ILE A 46 -1.83 -9.98 0.89
N GLU A 47 -1.75 -11.28 0.58
CA GLU A 47 -0.77 -11.79 -0.39
C GLU A 47 -1.18 -11.42 -1.81
N THR A 48 -0.22 -10.89 -2.56
CA THR A 48 -0.34 -10.55 -3.97
C THR A 48 0.89 -11.06 -4.72
N PRO A 49 0.87 -11.13 -6.07
CA PRO A 49 2.05 -11.50 -6.85
C PRO A 49 3.29 -10.61 -6.62
N ILE A 50 3.11 -9.37 -6.15
CA ILE A 50 4.22 -8.44 -5.84
C ILE A 50 4.64 -8.49 -4.35
N GLY A 51 4.12 -9.42 -3.58
CA GLY A 51 4.37 -9.56 -2.14
C GLY A 51 3.15 -9.22 -1.28
N ILE A 52 3.39 -8.89 -0.02
CA ILE A 52 2.30 -8.62 0.93
C ILE A 52 2.00 -7.13 0.98
N VAL A 53 0.75 -6.77 0.68
CA VAL A 53 0.25 -5.39 0.70
C VAL A 53 -0.71 -5.17 1.87
N PRO A 54 -0.93 -3.93 2.35
CA PRO A 54 -1.89 -3.67 3.43
C PRO A 54 -3.34 -4.01 3.05
N LYS A 55 -4.11 -4.65 3.94
CA LYS A 55 -5.56 -4.93 3.73
C LYS A 55 -6.42 -3.67 3.61
N LYS A 56 -6.06 -2.65 4.37
CA LYS A 56 -6.66 -1.32 4.33
C LYS A 56 -5.50 -0.35 4.19
N VAL A 57 -5.50 0.41 3.10
CA VAL A 57 -4.53 1.49 2.90
C VAL A 57 -5.00 2.68 3.73
N GLY A 58 -4.80 2.62 5.05
CA GLY A 58 -5.25 3.63 6.00
C GLY A 58 -6.78 3.77 6.13
N PRO A 59 -7.28 4.33 7.26
CA PRO A 59 -8.70 4.62 7.45
C PRO A 59 -9.19 5.86 6.67
N ASP A 60 -8.28 6.68 6.13
CA ASP A 60 -8.60 8.02 5.62
C ASP A 60 -8.34 8.21 4.12
N LEU A 61 -8.08 7.14 3.35
CA LEU A 61 -8.00 7.28 1.90
C LEU A 61 -9.40 7.38 1.29
N PRO A 62 -9.66 8.39 0.44
CA PRO A 62 -10.93 8.50 -0.26
C PRO A 62 -11.28 7.19 -0.99
N PRO A 63 -12.55 6.75 -0.96
CA PRO A 63 -12.98 5.49 -1.59
C PRO A 63 -12.55 5.33 -3.05
N GLU A 64 -12.48 6.43 -3.79
CA GLU A 64 -12.01 6.49 -5.18
C GLU A 64 -10.55 6.05 -5.33
N ILE A 65 -9.67 6.41 -4.39
CA ILE A 65 -8.26 6.04 -4.41
C ILE A 65 -8.11 4.54 -4.15
N ARG A 66 -8.94 4.00 -3.25
CA ARG A 66 -8.98 2.56 -2.97
C ARG A 66 -9.40 1.76 -4.21
N ALA A 67 -10.47 2.20 -4.87
CA ALA A 67 -10.96 1.54 -6.08
C ALA A 67 -9.95 1.59 -7.24
N GLU A 68 -9.22 2.71 -7.41
CA GLU A 68 -8.18 2.81 -8.43
C GLU A 68 -6.95 1.94 -8.12
N MET A 69 -6.55 1.84 -6.84
CA MET A 69 -5.45 0.98 -6.42
C MET A 69 -5.79 -0.49 -6.68
N ASP A 70 -6.99 -0.94 -6.27
CA ASP A 70 -7.48 -2.30 -6.46
C ASP A 70 -7.60 -2.65 -7.96
N ALA A 71 -8.22 -1.77 -8.76
CA ALA A 71 -8.40 -1.99 -10.20
C ALA A 71 -7.07 -2.06 -10.97
N GLN A 72 -6.02 -1.42 -10.46
CA GLN A 72 -4.71 -1.43 -11.11
C GLN A 72 -3.83 -2.58 -10.63
N GLU A 73 -4.01 -3.08 -9.41
CA GLU A 73 -3.47 -4.38 -9.00
C GLU A 73 -4.02 -5.51 -9.86
N GLU A 74 -5.32 -5.50 -10.18
CA GLU A 74 -5.89 -6.44 -11.16
C GLU A 74 -5.22 -6.34 -12.53
N ARG A 75 -4.85 -5.13 -12.99
CA ARG A 75 -4.14 -4.93 -14.26
C ARG A 75 -2.73 -5.48 -14.22
N ILE A 76 -2.00 -5.27 -13.12
CA ILE A 76 -0.66 -5.82 -12.91
C ILE A 76 -0.71 -7.35 -12.90
N ASN A 77 -1.69 -7.93 -12.20
CA ASN A 77 -1.85 -9.38 -12.10
C ASN A 77 -2.28 -10.03 -13.42
N LYS A 78 -2.91 -9.30 -14.35
CA LYS A 78 -3.23 -9.78 -15.70
C LYS A 78 -2.09 -9.66 -16.71
N ALA A 79 -1.07 -8.85 -16.40
CA ALA A 79 0.07 -8.60 -17.28
C ALA A 79 1.29 -9.49 -16.93
N ALA A 80 1.22 -10.25 -15.83
CA ALA A 80 2.18 -11.26 -15.41
C ALA A 80 1.67 -12.67 -15.77
#